data_AF-A0A914YVZ5-F1
#
_entry.id   AF-A0A914YVZ5-F1
#
_cell.length_a   1.000
_cell.length_b   1.000
_cell.length_c   1.000
_cell.angle_alpha   90.00
_cell.angle_beta   90.00
_cell.angle_gamma   90.00
#
_symmetry.space_group_name_H-M   'P 1'
#
loop_
_entity.id
_entity.type
_entity.pdbx_description
1 polymer ?
#
loop_
_entity_poly.entity_id
_entity_poly.type
_entity_poly.pdbx_seq_one_letter_code
_entity_poly.pdbx_strand_id
1 'polypeptide(L)'
;MPRNGTPNRNRDKSHQEIEPTKLDIDQLTAIVETQLKIGDTKSALFWAEKRMAVQSFKNSGKPTLYEIAQYLKILRSAGEWKTLCTYIINRDLHFRHLVFSYFYVSAMHVLTKFEEIVTLPLGHLRTWEGVPVIIPDTVAIVFAERNCKITEEDLTNLDKMLKDEQLEARMLYLLADTYLALQNRTAAAACIKYSIRMNPLSSEAVTFALKSQLLPIRKIRETLDLCKNFKAEDKSLMDVIYLLLDYHSKEVMFTMFFSKAMEPEVLLSKYQGENHSGIAVGFC
;
A
#
# COMPACT_ATOMS: atom_id res chain seq x y z
N MET A 1 -55.65 -34.29 -53.46
CA MET A 1 -55.47 -32.83 -53.63
C MET A 1 -56.45 -32.11 -52.72
N PRO A 2 -56.16 -30.94 -52.10
CA PRO A 2 -54.88 -30.31 -51.79
C PRO A 2 -54.63 -30.14 -50.27
N ARG A 3 -53.36 -29.88 -49.93
CA ARG A 3 -52.83 -29.57 -48.59
C ARG A 3 -52.98 -28.06 -48.30
N ASN A 4 -53.43 -27.71 -47.11
CA ASN A 4 -53.23 -26.38 -46.49
C ASN A 4 -52.54 -26.66 -45.14
N GLY A 5 -51.39 -26.13 -44.78
CA GLY A 5 -50.79 -24.84 -45.13
C GLY A 5 -50.38 -24.19 -43.80
N THR A 6 -49.39 -24.76 -43.11
CA THR A 6 -48.80 -24.18 -41.89
C THR A 6 -48.06 -22.89 -42.23
N PRO A 7 -48.36 -21.74 -41.61
CA PRO A 7 -47.58 -20.53 -41.79
C PRO A 7 -46.24 -20.66 -41.07
N ASN A 8 -45.21 -20.87 -41.86
CA ASN A 8 -43.81 -20.77 -41.49
C ASN A 8 -43.48 -19.30 -41.16
N ARG A 9 -43.49 -18.94 -39.87
CA ARG A 9 -42.93 -17.66 -39.42
C ARG A 9 -41.40 -17.80 -39.36
N ASN A 10 -40.78 -17.57 -40.52
CA ASN A 10 -39.39 -17.17 -40.61
C ASN A 10 -39.21 -15.90 -39.75
N ARG A 11 -38.69 -16.08 -38.53
CA ARG A 11 -37.99 -15.01 -37.83
C ARG A 11 -36.59 -14.99 -38.42
N ASP A 12 -36.41 -14.17 -39.45
CA ASP A 12 -35.12 -13.60 -39.79
C ASP A 12 -34.61 -12.85 -38.56
N LYS A 13 -33.90 -13.57 -37.69
CA LYS A 13 -32.95 -12.95 -36.79
C LYS A 13 -31.70 -12.71 -37.61
N SER A 14 -31.70 -11.60 -38.34
CA SER A 14 -30.45 -10.91 -38.66
C SER A 14 -29.84 -10.47 -37.34
N HIS A 15 -29.19 -11.40 -36.64
CA HIS A 15 -28.10 -11.04 -35.76
C HIS A 15 -27.02 -10.48 -36.69
N GLN A 16 -27.05 -9.16 -36.91
CA GLN A 16 -25.83 -8.45 -37.18
C GLN A 16 -24.92 -8.79 -36.01
N GLU A 17 -23.99 -9.72 -36.23
CA GLU A 17 -22.74 -9.72 -35.48
C GLU A 17 -22.21 -8.31 -35.60
N ILE A 18 -22.38 -7.53 -34.53
CA ILE A 18 -21.64 -6.31 -34.35
C ILE A 18 -20.20 -6.81 -34.27
N GLU A 19 -19.48 -6.74 -35.39
CA GLU A 19 -18.04 -6.97 -35.38
C GLU A 19 -17.49 -6.14 -34.23
N PRO A 20 -16.89 -6.76 -33.20
CA PRO A 20 -16.31 -6.00 -32.12
C PRO A 20 -15.30 -5.08 -32.79
N THR A 21 -15.54 -3.77 -32.69
CA THR A 21 -14.61 -2.73 -33.13
C THR A 21 -13.22 -3.21 -32.74
N LYS A 22 -12.31 -3.41 -33.72
CA LYS A 22 -10.94 -3.91 -33.50
C LYS A 22 -10.12 -2.87 -32.72
N LEU A 23 -10.56 -2.57 -31.50
CA LEU A 23 -9.83 -1.82 -30.50
C LEU A 23 -8.77 -2.76 -29.96
N ASP A 24 -7.54 -2.40 -30.24
CA ASP A 24 -6.38 -3.13 -29.77
C ASP A 24 -6.16 -2.90 -28.26
N ILE A 25 -5.65 -3.91 -27.55
CA ILE A 25 -5.44 -3.85 -26.10
C ILE A 25 -4.41 -2.78 -25.76
N ASP A 26 -3.41 -2.59 -26.61
CA ASP A 26 -2.36 -1.59 -26.41
C ASP A 26 -2.92 -0.16 -26.55
N GLN A 27 -3.82 0.05 -27.51
CA GLN A 27 -4.55 1.32 -27.65
C GLN A 27 -5.41 1.61 -26.43
N LEU A 28 -6.17 0.61 -25.94
CA LEU A 28 -6.98 0.76 -24.74
C LEU A 28 -6.12 1.07 -23.51
N THR A 29 -4.94 0.43 -23.40
CA THR A 29 -3.98 0.69 -22.32
C THR A 29 -3.46 2.12 -22.39
N ALA A 30 -3.07 2.60 -23.57
CA ALA A 30 -2.61 3.98 -23.76
C ALA A 30 -3.70 5.02 -23.45
N ILE A 31 -4.96 4.72 -23.81
CA ILE A 31 -6.11 5.58 -23.46
C ILE A 31 -6.26 5.67 -21.95
N VAL A 32 -6.31 4.53 -21.24
CA VAL A 32 -6.43 4.51 -19.78
C VAL A 32 -5.32 5.32 -19.12
N GLU A 33 -4.06 5.11 -19.52
CA GLU A 33 -2.92 5.86 -18.98
C GLU A 33 -3.03 7.36 -19.23
N THR A 34 -3.49 7.76 -20.41
CA THR A 34 -3.71 9.17 -20.75
C THR A 34 -4.79 9.78 -19.87
N GLN A 35 -5.92 9.08 -19.68
CA GLN A 35 -7.01 9.54 -18.82
C GLN A 35 -6.58 9.67 -17.36
N LEU A 36 -5.79 8.71 -16.85
CA LEU A 36 -5.21 8.79 -15.51
C LEU A 36 -4.25 9.98 -15.35
N LYS A 37 -3.43 10.28 -16.37
CA LYS A 37 -2.49 11.42 -16.35
C LYS A 37 -3.21 12.77 -16.30
N ILE A 38 -4.34 12.91 -16.99
CA ILE A 38 -5.14 14.14 -16.95
C ILE A 38 -6.09 14.22 -15.74
N GLY A 39 -6.15 13.15 -14.93
CA GLY A 39 -7.01 13.07 -13.75
C GLY A 39 -8.48 12.71 -14.03
N ASP A 40 -8.84 12.31 -15.25
CA ASP A 40 -10.19 11.84 -15.57
C ASP A 40 -10.36 10.37 -15.18
N THR A 41 -10.61 10.16 -13.90
CA THR A 41 -10.73 8.83 -13.30
C THR A 41 -11.96 8.06 -13.79
N LYS A 42 -13.06 8.75 -14.12
CA LYS A 42 -14.29 8.12 -14.61
C LYS A 42 -14.10 7.54 -16.01
N SER A 43 -13.51 8.32 -16.92
CA SER A 43 -13.17 7.84 -18.26
C SER A 43 -12.14 6.72 -18.17
N ALA A 44 -11.12 6.85 -17.33
CA ALA A 44 -10.13 5.80 -17.12
C ALA A 44 -10.78 4.47 -16.69
N LEU A 45 -11.73 4.50 -15.75
CA LEU A 45 -12.46 3.32 -15.30
C LEU A 45 -13.30 2.69 -16.42
N PHE A 46 -14.06 3.51 -17.15
CA PHE A 46 -14.85 3.02 -18.28
C PHE A 46 -13.97 2.27 -19.29
N TRP A 47 -12.83 2.86 -19.68
CA TRP A 47 -11.91 2.22 -20.62
C TRP A 47 -11.21 0.99 -20.03
N ALA A 48 -10.96 0.96 -18.73
CA ALA A 48 -10.40 -0.20 -18.04
C ALA A 48 -11.37 -1.40 -18.03
N GLU A 49 -12.67 -1.15 -17.81
CA GLU A 49 -13.71 -2.18 -17.89
C GLU A 49 -13.85 -2.71 -19.32
N LYS A 50 -13.81 -1.82 -20.32
CA LYS A 50 -13.79 -2.22 -21.73
C LYS A 50 -12.57 -3.08 -22.06
N ARG A 51 -11.39 -2.68 -21.60
CA ARG A 51 -10.14 -3.46 -21.76
C ARG A 51 -10.27 -4.84 -21.14
N MET A 52 -10.75 -4.94 -19.90
CA MET A 52 -10.96 -6.23 -19.24
C MET A 52 -11.96 -7.10 -20.01
N ALA A 53 -13.06 -6.53 -20.50
CA ALA A 53 -14.05 -7.27 -21.29
C ALA A 53 -13.44 -7.83 -22.58
N VAL A 54 -12.73 -7.00 -23.36
CA VAL A 54 -12.05 -7.42 -24.60
C VAL A 54 -11.03 -8.54 -24.31
N GLN A 55 -10.28 -8.42 -23.22
CA GLN A 55 -9.29 -9.43 -22.86
C GLN A 55 -9.92 -10.74 -22.38
N SER A 56 -11.02 -10.65 -21.64
CA SER A 56 -11.82 -11.82 -21.25
C SER A 56 -12.36 -12.58 -22.46
N PHE A 57 -12.77 -11.88 -23.53
CA PHE A 57 -13.20 -12.52 -24.77
C PHE A 57 -12.06 -13.32 -25.44
N LYS A 58 -10.81 -12.82 -25.37
CA LYS A 58 -9.64 -13.56 -25.88
C LYS A 58 -9.31 -14.78 -25.03
N ASN A 59 -9.58 -14.72 -23.72
CA ASN A 59 -9.23 -15.75 -22.73
C ASN A 59 -10.40 -16.69 -22.39
N SER A 60 -11.12 -17.19 -23.39
CA SER A 60 -12.26 -18.13 -23.19
C SER A 60 -13.34 -17.62 -22.22
N GLY A 61 -13.56 -16.30 -22.17
CA GLY A 61 -14.58 -15.67 -21.35
C GLY A 61 -14.19 -15.38 -19.90
N LYS A 62 -12.94 -15.58 -19.49
CA LYS A 62 -12.47 -15.29 -18.12
C LYS A 62 -11.18 -14.46 -18.13
N PRO A 63 -11.11 -13.35 -17.38
CA PRO A 63 -9.87 -12.59 -17.27
C PRO A 63 -8.82 -13.37 -16.48
N THR A 64 -7.55 -13.18 -16.82
CA THR A 64 -6.41 -13.70 -16.04
C THR A 64 -6.26 -12.97 -14.72
N LEU A 65 -5.54 -13.54 -13.75
CA LEU A 65 -5.30 -12.86 -12.47
C LEU A 65 -4.45 -11.60 -12.67
N TYR A 66 -3.49 -11.62 -13.60
CA TYR A 66 -2.73 -10.44 -13.94
C TYR A 66 -3.61 -9.32 -14.53
N GLU A 67 -4.57 -9.65 -15.40
CA GLU A 67 -5.54 -8.68 -15.93
C GLU A 67 -6.41 -8.06 -14.83
N ILE A 68 -6.85 -8.89 -13.89
CA ILE A 68 -7.58 -8.43 -12.70
C ILE A 68 -6.70 -7.47 -11.88
N ALA A 69 -5.43 -7.81 -11.63
CA ALA A 69 -4.51 -6.94 -10.89
C ALA A 69 -4.34 -5.58 -11.58
N GLN A 70 -4.22 -5.55 -12.90
CA GLN A 70 -4.13 -4.30 -13.66
C GLN A 70 -5.41 -3.45 -13.54
N TYR A 71 -6.58 -4.07 -13.54
CA TYR A 71 -7.83 -3.35 -13.29
C TYR A 71 -7.93 -2.83 -11.85
N LEU A 72 -7.56 -3.62 -10.86
CA LEU A 72 -7.58 -3.21 -9.45
C LEU A 72 -6.61 -2.04 -9.20
N LYS A 73 -5.47 -2.00 -9.89
CA LYS A 73 -4.55 -0.85 -9.88
C LYS A 73 -5.24 0.43 -10.37
N ILE A 74 -6.07 0.34 -11.40
CA ILE A 74 -6.83 1.48 -11.94
C ILE A 74 -7.93 1.90 -10.97
N LEU A 75 -8.69 0.97 -10.39
CA LEU A 75 -9.67 1.26 -9.33
C LEU A 75 -9.03 1.99 -8.15
N ARG A 76 -7.86 1.53 -7.71
CA ARG A 76 -7.06 2.20 -6.66
C ARG A 76 -6.69 3.62 -7.06
N SER A 77 -6.23 3.81 -8.29
CA SER A 77 -5.82 5.13 -8.80
C SER A 77 -7.01 6.07 -8.95
N ALA A 78 -8.20 5.53 -9.22
CA ALA A 78 -9.46 6.26 -9.31
C ALA A 78 -10.09 6.59 -7.94
N GLY A 79 -9.57 6.02 -6.84
CA GLY A 79 -10.14 6.21 -5.50
C GLY A 79 -11.41 5.40 -5.21
N GLU A 80 -11.68 4.36 -6.01
CA GLU A 80 -12.87 3.50 -5.87
C GLU A 80 -12.68 2.41 -4.81
N TRP A 81 -12.36 2.81 -3.59
CA TRP A 81 -11.89 1.93 -2.50
C TRP A 81 -12.91 0.85 -2.12
N LYS A 82 -14.20 1.20 -2.02
CA LYS A 82 -15.27 0.26 -1.67
C LYS A 82 -15.46 -0.80 -2.75
N THR A 83 -15.45 -0.37 -4.01
CA THR A 83 -15.56 -1.25 -5.18
C THR A 83 -14.38 -2.20 -5.25
N LEU A 84 -13.16 -1.69 -5.01
CA LEU A 84 -11.94 -2.48 -4.92
C LEU A 84 -12.05 -3.56 -3.84
N CYS A 85 -12.41 -3.19 -2.60
CA CYS A 85 -12.58 -4.16 -1.50
C CYS A 85 -13.60 -5.23 -1.87
N THR A 86 -14.79 -4.83 -2.35
CA THR A 86 -15.86 -5.74 -2.74
C THR A 86 -15.39 -6.72 -3.83
N TYR A 87 -14.65 -6.22 -4.83
CA TYR A 87 -14.13 -7.04 -5.92
C TYR A 87 -13.15 -8.11 -5.41
N ILE A 88 -12.26 -7.73 -4.48
CA ILE A 88 -11.25 -8.62 -3.90
C ILE A 88 -11.87 -9.67 -2.98
N ILE A 89 -12.79 -9.27 -2.10
CA ILE A 89 -13.45 -10.16 -1.13
C ILE A 89 -14.30 -11.20 -1.88
N ASN A 90 -15.13 -10.79 -2.83
CA ASN A 90 -16.05 -11.69 -3.54
C ASN A 90 -15.35 -12.79 -4.36
N ARG A 91 -14.03 -12.69 -4.53
CA ARG A 91 -13.20 -13.62 -5.31
C ARG A 91 -12.04 -14.19 -4.49
N ASP A 92 -12.00 -13.90 -3.18
CA ASP A 92 -10.93 -14.33 -2.27
C ASP A 92 -9.52 -13.96 -2.76
N LEU A 93 -9.36 -12.87 -3.52
CA LEU A 93 -8.08 -12.56 -4.20
C LEU A 93 -6.96 -12.24 -3.21
N HIS A 94 -7.29 -11.66 -2.06
CA HIS A 94 -6.33 -11.31 -1.02
C HIS A 94 -5.61 -12.53 -0.41
N PHE A 95 -6.12 -13.75 -0.65
CA PHE A 95 -5.47 -15.01 -0.28
C PHE A 95 -4.55 -15.57 -1.37
N ARG A 96 -4.57 -15.01 -2.58
CA ARG A 96 -3.90 -15.60 -3.75
C ARG A 96 -2.48 -15.11 -3.97
N HIS A 97 -2.25 -13.82 -3.73
CA HIS A 97 -0.97 -13.20 -4.02
C HIS A 97 -0.83 -11.89 -3.25
N LEU A 98 0.39 -11.55 -2.84
CA LEU A 98 0.69 -10.31 -2.08
C LEU A 98 0.26 -9.03 -2.80
N VAL A 99 0.21 -9.03 -4.14
CA VAL A 99 -0.31 -7.91 -4.94
C VAL A 99 -1.75 -7.58 -4.57
N PHE A 100 -2.61 -8.59 -4.48
CA PHE A 100 -4.01 -8.40 -4.12
C PHE A 100 -4.17 -8.06 -2.65
N SER A 101 -3.39 -8.69 -1.77
CA SER A 101 -3.36 -8.34 -0.34
C SER A 101 -2.97 -6.87 -0.15
N TYR A 102 -1.97 -6.38 -0.88
CA TYR A 102 -1.58 -4.97 -0.86
C TYR A 102 -2.72 -4.06 -1.31
N PHE A 103 -3.38 -4.35 -2.45
CA PHE A 103 -4.51 -3.52 -2.90
C PHE A 103 -5.64 -3.48 -1.88
N TYR A 104 -5.93 -4.62 -1.24
CA TYR A 104 -6.94 -4.73 -0.21
C TYR A 104 -6.57 -3.94 1.06
N VAL A 105 -5.37 -4.14 1.59
CA VAL A 105 -4.84 -3.39 2.74
C VAL A 105 -4.81 -1.89 2.45
N SER A 106 -4.38 -1.49 1.25
CA SER A 106 -4.38 -0.08 0.84
C SER A 106 -5.78 0.53 0.84
N ALA A 107 -6.79 -0.19 0.36
CA ALA A 107 -8.16 0.31 0.35
C ALA A 107 -8.77 0.35 1.76
N MET A 108 -8.56 -0.70 2.57
CA MET A 108 -9.03 -0.74 3.96
C MET A 108 -8.36 0.33 4.82
N HIS A 109 -7.09 0.64 4.58
CA HIS A 109 -6.36 1.67 5.32
C HIS A 109 -6.97 3.06 5.07
N VAL A 110 -7.26 3.39 3.81
CA VAL A 110 -7.96 4.63 3.45
C VAL A 110 -9.38 4.67 4.04
N LEU A 111 -10.05 3.52 4.13
CA LEU A 111 -11.35 3.37 4.77
C LEU A 111 -11.28 3.25 6.30
N THR A 112 -10.09 3.45 6.90
CA THR A 112 -9.80 3.37 8.35
C THR A 112 -10.25 2.07 9.03
N LYS A 113 -10.30 0.97 8.28
CA LYS A 113 -10.65 -0.36 8.77
C LYS A 113 -9.45 -1.10 9.38
N PHE A 114 -8.81 -0.46 10.37
CA PHE A 114 -7.55 -0.95 10.94
C PHE A 114 -7.68 -2.31 11.64
N GLU A 115 -8.78 -2.53 12.36
CA GLU A 115 -9.06 -3.82 13.02
C GLU A 115 -9.16 -4.96 11.98
N GLU A 116 -9.84 -4.71 10.86
CA GLU A 116 -9.98 -5.68 9.78
C GLU A 116 -8.62 -6.02 9.15
N ILE A 117 -7.76 -5.01 8.94
CA ILE A 117 -6.40 -5.19 8.41
C ILE A 117 -5.57 -6.12 9.30
N VAL A 118 -5.55 -5.91 10.62
CA VAL A 118 -4.69 -6.71 11.51
C VAL A 118 -5.20 -8.13 11.71
N THR A 119 -6.47 -8.39 11.40
CA THR A 119 -7.03 -9.76 11.38
C THR A 119 -6.80 -10.50 10.08
N LEU A 120 -6.22 -9.84 9.06
CA LEU A 120 -6.00 -10.48 7.77
C LEU A 120 -5.01 -11.65 7.89
N PRO A 121 -5.40 -12.84 7.41
CA PRO A 121 -4.53 -14.00 7.35
C PRO A 121 -3.49 -13.89 6.21
N LEU A 122 -2.41 -13.13 6.45
CA LEU A 122 -1.32 -12.95 5.47
C LEU A 122 -0.20 -14.00 5.60
N GLY A 123 -0.21 -14.78 6.69
CA GLY A 123 0.91 -15.66 7.06
C GLY A 123 1.21 -16.78 6.08
N HIS A 124 0.23 -17.23 5.29
CA HIS A 124 0.44 -18.25 4.25
C HIS A 124 1.10 -17.68 2.99
N LEU A 125 1.00 -16.37 2.75
CA LEU A 125 1.65 -15.70 1.63
C LEU A 125 3.08 -15.32 1.98
N ARG A 126 3.28 -14.77 3.17
CA ARG A 126 4.55 -14.22 3.61
C ARG A 126 4.58 -14.04 5.12
N THR A 127 5.76 -14.25 5.70
CA THR A 127 6.02 -14.00 7.11
C THR A 127 7.17 -13.02 7.28
N TRP A 128 7.04 -12.10 8.23
CA TRP A 128 8.09 -11.16 8.61
C TRP A 128 8.32 -11.27 10.12
N GLU A 129 9.58 -11.31 10.54
CA GLU A 129 9.93 -11.50 11.95
C GLU A 129 9.39 -10.36 12.82
N GLY A 130 8.71 -10.68 13.91
CA GLY A 130 8.13 -9.68 14.81
C GLY A 130 6.85 -9.01 14.29
N VAL A 131 6.37 -9.36 13.09
CA VAL A 131 5.03 -8.99 12.61
C VAL A 131 4.07 -10.12 12.99
N PRO A 132 2.91 -9.83 13.62
CA PRO A 132 1.91 -10.84 13.95
C PRO A 132 1.54 -11.68 12.73
N VAL A 133 1.59 -13.01 12.89
CA VAL A 133 1.29 -13.96 11.83
C VAL A 133 -0.10 -14.55 12.08
N ILE A 134 -1.02 -14.29 11.17
CA ILE A 134 -2.32 -14.93 11.14
C ILE A 134 -2.32 -15.88 9.94
N ILE A 135 -2.57 -17.15 10.20
CA ILE A 135 -2.62 -18.20 9.17
C ILE A 135 -4.11 -18.54 9.00
N PRO A 136 -4.63 -18.59 7.76
CA PRO A 136 -6.01 -18.97 7.56
C PRO A 136 -6.22 -20.45 7.84
N ASP A 137 -7.45 -20.81 8.20
CA ASP A 137 -7.85 -22.21 8.28
C ASP A 137 -7.61 -22.91 6.94
N THR A 138 -7.10 -24.14 6.99
CA THR A 138 -6.75 -24.93 5.79
C THR A 138 -7.90 -25.03 4.78
N VAL A 139 -9.15 -25.03 5.29
CA VAL A 139 -10.37 -25.05 4.48
C VAL A 139 -10.50 -23.79 3.61
N ALA A 140 -10.21 -22.61 4.16
CA ALA A 140 -10.29 -21.34 3.43
C ALA A 140 -9.29 -21.29 2.27
N ILE A 141 -8.08 -21.83 2.46
CA ILE A 141 -7.06 -21.92 1.41
C ILE A 141 -7.55 -22.80 0.25
N VAL A 142 -8.08 -23.99 0.57
CA VAL A 142 -8.58 -24.95 -0.43
C VAL A 142 -9.78 -24.38 -1.20
N PHE A 143 -10.69 -23.67 -0.53
CA PHE A 143 -11.82 -23.02 -1.20
C PHE A 143 -11.37 -21.90 -2.11
N ALA A 144 -10.43 -21.07 -1.66
CA ALA A 144 -9.85 -20.04 -2.48
C ALA A 144 -9.34 -20.68 -3.77
N GLU A 145 -8.45 -21.68 -3.68
CA GLU A 145 -7.84 -22.41 -4.82
C GLU A 145 -8.81 -22.90 -5.89
N ARG A 146 -10.00 -23.34 -5.50
CA ARG A 146 -11.03 -23.82 -6.44
C ARG A 146 -11.67 -22.70 -7.27
N ASN A 147 -11.75 -21.48 -6.74
CA ASN A 147 -12.45 -20.37 -7.36
C ASN A 147 -11.65 -19.67 -8.48
N CYS A 148 -10.33 -19.79 -8.46
CA CYS A 148 -9.46 -19.16 -9.47
C CYS A 148 -8.12 -19.89 -9.59
N LYS A 149 -7.84 -20.56 -10.70
CA LYS A 149 -6.55 -21.21 -10.89
C LYS A 149 -5.51 -20.17 -11.27
N ILE A 150 -4.47 -20.02 -10.45
CA ILE A 150 -3.31 -19.19 -10.80
C ILE A 150 -2.41 -19.96 -11.76
N THR A 151 -2.06 -19.32 -12.87
CA THR A 151 -1.12 -19.88 -13.85
C THR A 151 0.33 -19.49 -13.49
N GLU A 152 1.32 -20.20 -14.04
CA GLU A 152 2.73 -19.80 -13.87
C GLU A 152 3.04 -18.44 -14.51
N GLU A 153 2.35 -18.13 -15.61
CA GLU A 153 2.42 -16.81 -16.26
C GLU A 153 1.85 -15.72 -15.36
N ASP A 154 0.70 -15.96 -14.71
CA ASP A 154 0.14 -15.04 -13.72
C ASP A 154 1.13 -14.80 -12.57
N LEU A 155 1.71 -15.86 -12.00
CA LEU A 155 2.70 -15.73 -10.92
C LEU A 155 3.88 -14.87 -11.36
N THR A 156 4.46 -15.17 -12.52
CA THR A 156 5.61 -14.42 -13.06
C THR A 156 5.27 -12.93 -13.23
N ASN A 157 4.10 -12.62 -13.78
CA ASN A 157 3.67 -11.24 -14.01
C ASN A 157 3.31 -10.51 -12.71
N LEU A 158 2.70 -11.20 -11.75
CA LEU A 158 2.35 -10.65 -10.44
C LEU A 158 3.59 -10.41 -9.58
N ASP A 159 4.56 -11.33 -9.59
CA ASP A 159 5.85 -11.15 -8.91
C ASP A 159 6.63 -9.98 -9.51
N LYS A 160 6.61 -9.86 -10.83
CA LYS A 160 7.18 -8.70 -11.52
C LYS A 160 6.50 -7.41 -11.06
N MET A 161 5.17 -7.35 -11.03
CA MET A 161 4.43 -6.19 -10.53
C MET A 161 4.77 -5.87 -9.06
N LEU A 162 4.82 -6.89 -8.20
CA LEU A 162 5.17 -6.75 -6.79
C LEU A 162 6.55 -6.07 -6.62
N LYS A 163 7.52 -6.49 -7.42
CA LYS A 163 8.89 -5.97 -7.41
C LYS A 163 9.00 -4.59 -8.05
N ASP A 164 8.50 -4.42 -9.27
CA ASP A 164 8.64 -3.18 -10.04
C ASP A 164 7.97 -2.00 -9.32
N GLU A 165 6.85 -2.25 -8.63
CA GLU A 165 6.11 -1.21 -7.90
C GLU A 165 6.40 -1.18 -6.39
N GLN A 166 7.32 -2.03 -5.90
CA GLN A 166 7.71 -2.11 -4.49
C GLN A 166 6.51 -2.31 -3.54
N LEU A 167 5.55 -3.13 -3.96
CA LEU A 167 4.26 -3.26 -3.26
C LEU A 167 4.39 -3.91 -1.89
N GLU A 168 5.31 -4.87 -1.72
CA GLU A 168 5.54 -5.51 -0.41
C GLU A 168 6.05 -4.47 0.62
N ALA A 169 7.00 -3.63 0.23
CA ALA A 169 7.51 -2.54 1.08
C ALA A 169 6.40 -1.55 1.43
N ARG A 170 5.60 -1.12 0.45
CA ARG A 170 4.46 -0.22 0.66
C ARG A 170 3.38 -0.84 1.56
N MET A 171 3.11 -2.14 1.41
CA MET A 171 2.17 -2.84 2.28
C MET A 171 2.68 -2.84 3.73
N LEU A 172 3.96 -3.12 3.96
CA LEU A 172 4.57 -3.08 5.29
C LEU A 172 4.52 -1.69 5.90
N TYR A 173 4.70 -0.64 5.12
CA TYR A 173 4.48 0.73 5.59
C TYR A 173 3.04 0.95 6.09
N LEU A 174 2.04 0.55 5.30
CA LEU A 174 0.63 0.67 5.69
C LEU A 174 0.30 -0.17 6.94
N LEU A 175 0.88 -1.37 7.05
CA LEU A 175 0.74 -2.19 8.26
C LEU A 175 1.40 -1.52 9.46
N ALA A 176 2.55 -0.86 9.30
CA ALA A 176 3.20 -0.13 10.38
C ALA A 176 2.31 1.00 10.91
N ASP A 177 1.72 1.79 10.02
CA ASP A 177 0.79 2.85 10.38
C ASP A 177 -0.48 2.30 11.04
N THR A 178 -1.04 1.21 10.50
CA THR A 178 -2.19 0.51 11.08
C THR A 178 -1.90 0.02 12.50
N TYR A 179 -0.77 -0.68 12.71
CA TYR A 179 -0.40 -1.18 14.03
C TYR A 179 -0.11 -0.04 15.01
N LEU A 180 0.46 1.07 14.55
CA LEU A 180 0.67 2.25 15.38
C LEU A 180 -0.66 2.88 15.80
N ALA A 181 -1.63 2.98 14.89
CA ALA A 181 -2.98 3.47 15.20
C ALA A 181 -3.68 2.59 16.25
N LEU A 182 -3.43 1.29 16.23
CA LEU A 182 -3.91 0.31 17.21
C LEU A 182 -2.98 0.14 18.43
N GLN A 183 -2.04 1.06 18.65
CA GLN A 183 -1.10 1.08 19.79
C GLN A 183 -0.18 -0.14 19.90
N ASN A 184 -0.04 -0.95 18.85
CA ASN A 184 0.92 -2.05 18.78
C ASN A 184 2.27 -1.56 18.22
N ARG A 185 3.01 -0.82 19.05
CA ARG A 185 4.30 -0.24 18.65
C ARG A 185 5.35 -1.27 18.26
N THR A 186 5.33 -2.46 18.86
CA THR A 186 6.28 -3.54 18.56
C THR A 186 6.11 -4.05 17.13
N ALA A 187 4.86 -4.39 16.75
CA ALA A 187 4.56 -4.81 15.38
C ALA A 187 4.81 -3.68 14.38
N ALA A 188 4.43 -2.44 14.73
CA ALA A 188 4.68 -1.27 13.88
C ALA A 188 6.19 -1.06 13.61
N ALA A 189 7.03 -1.18 14.64
CA ALA A 189 8.48 -1.08 14.52
C ALA A 189 9.08 -2.21 13.65
N ALA A 190 8.56 -3.43 13.76
CA ALA A 190 8.96 -4.54 12.89
C ALA A 190 8.58 -4.26 11.42
N CYS A 191 7.33 -3.88 11.17
CA CYS A 191 6.83 -3.55 9.83
C CYS A 191 7.66 -2.44 9.17
N ILE A 192 7.91 -1.32 9.87
CA ILE A 192 8.64 -0.19 9.28
C ILE A 192 10.11 -0.54 9.01
N LYS A 193 10.74 -1.36 9.86
CA LYS A 193 12.09 -1.88 9.63
C LYS A 193 12.16 -2.68 8.32
N TYR A 194 11.21 -3.57 8.08
CA TYR A 194 11.16 -4.33 6.82
C TYR A 194 10.81 -3.47 5.61
N SER A 195 9.90 -2.51 5.77
CA SER A 195 9.58 -1.52 4.72
C SER A 195 10.83 -0.79 4.23
N ILE A 196 11.64 -0.27 5.16
CA ILE A 196 12.91 0.43 4.85
C ILE A 196 13.92 -0.54 4.23
N ARG A 197 14.03 -1.77 4.74
CA ARG A 197 14.96 -2.77 4.19
C ARG A 197 14.63 -3.14 2.75
N MET A 198 13.35 -3.25 2.41
CA MET A 198 12.90 -3.64 1.07
C MET A 198 12.96 -2.47 0.09
N ASN A 199 12.58 -1.28 0.54
CA ASN A 199 12.69 -0.05 -0.24
C ASN A 199 13.44 1.03 0.55
N PRO A 200 14.78 0.97 0.57
CA PRO A 200 15.63 1.94 1.27
C PRO A 200 15.48 3.38 0.77
N LEU A 201 14.98 3.57 -0.47
CA LEU A 201 14.75 4.88 -1.07
C LEU A 201 13.41 5.51 -0.68
N SER A 202 12.60 4.82 0.13
CA SER A 202 11.33 5.36 0.62
C SER A 202 11.57 6.42 1.70
N SER A 203 11.65 7.68 1.27
CA SER A 203 11.72 8.84 2.18
C SER A 203 10.52 8.90 3.13
N GLU A 204 9.35 8.46 2.67
CA GLU A 204 8.13 8.35 3.45
C GLU A 204 8.31 7.38 4.63
N ALA A 205 8.78 6.16 4.39
CA ALA A 205 9.00 5.17 5.44
C ALA A 205 10.06 5.63 6.46
N VAL A 206 11.15 6.24 5.99
CA VAL A 206 12.19 6.79 6.88
C VAL A 206 11.64 7.93 7.74
N THR A 207 10.95 8.88 7.12
CA THR A 207 10.34 10.02 7.82
C THR A 207 9.31 9.55 8.85
N PHE A 208 8.49 8.57 8.48
CA PHE A 208 7.52 7.96 9.38
C PHE A 208 8.20 7.31 10.57
N ALA A 209 9.26 6.51 10.37
CA ALA A 209 10.02 5.88 11.45
C ALA A 209 10.60 6.91 12.44
N LEU A 210 11.10 8.04 11.93
CA LEU A 210 11.66 9.13 12.74
C LEU A 210 10.57 9.86 13.54
N LYS A 211 9.51 10.32 12.87
CA LYS A 211 8.43 11.10 13.50
C LYS A 211 7.66 10.29 14.55
N SER A 212 7.40 9.02 14.26
CA SER A 212 6.68 8.12 15.17
C SER A 212 7.56 7.57 16.30
N GLN A 213 8.89 7.81 16.24
CA GLN A 213 9.88 7.27 17.16
C GLN A 213 9.79 5.73 17.30
N LEU A 214 9.43 5.05 16.21
CA LEU A 214 9.32 3.58 16.19
C LEU A 214 10.68 2.91 16.18
N LEU A 215 11.68 3.56 15.58
CA LEU A 215 13.05 3.07 15.53
C LEU A 215 14.02 4.19 15.94
N PRO A 216 15.05 3.89 16.75
CA PRO A 216 16.11 4.85 16.99
C PRO A 216 16.90 5.08 15.68
N ILE A 217 17.41 6.30 15.49
CA ILE A 217 18.18 6.70 14.29
C ILE A 217 19.29 5.70 13.96
N ARG A 218 20.00 5.21 14.98
CA ARG A 218 21.05 4.18 14.82
C ARG A 218 20.53 2.91 14.13
N LYS A 219 19.34 2.42 14.50
CA LYS A 219 18.74 1.23 13.90
C LYS A 219 18.27 1.47 12.47
N ILE A 220 17.81 2.68 12.16
CA ILE A 220 17.47 3.07 10.78
C ILE A 220 18.73 3.05 9.92
N ARG A 221 19.82 3.66 10.39
CA ARG A 221 21.13 3.64 9.71
C ARG A 221 21.65 2.21 9.51
N GLU A 222 21.66 1.39 10.56
CA GLU A 222 22.04 -0.02 10.46
C GLU A 222 21.21 -0.78 9.41
N THR A 223 19.92 -0.46 9.27
CA THR A 223 19.04 -1.09 8.27
C THR A 223 19.39 -0.64 6.85
N LEU A 224 19.67 0.65 6.65
CA LEU A 224 20.10 1.20 5.35
C LEU A 224 21.48 0.67 4.93
N ASP A 225 22.42 0.56 5.88
CA ASP A 225 23.77 0.04 5.63
C ASP A 225 23.77 -1.44 5.18
N LEU A 226 22.73 -2.21 5.51
CA LEU A 226 22.55 -3.58 5.03
C LEU A 226 22.07 -3.63 3.57
N CYS A 227 21.56 -2.53 3.02
CA CYS A 227 21.04 -2.44 1.67
C CYS A 227 22.16 -2.15 0.65
N LYS A 228 23.24 -2.94 0.63
CA LYS A 228 24.53 -2.59 -0.01
C LYS A 228 24.59 -2.52 -1.54
N ASN A 229 23.47 -2.71 -2.26
CA ASN A 229 23.46 -2.83 -3.72
C ASN A 229 22.63 -1.74 -4.40
N PHE A 230 22.92 -0.48 -4.09
CA PHE A 230 22.33 0.66 -4.79
C PHE A 230 22.94 0.79 -6.18
N LYS A 231 22.10 1.06 -7.18
CA LYS A 231 22.62 1.48 -8.48
C LYS A 231 23.26 2.85 -8.35
N ALA A 232 24.14 3.21 -9.28
CA ALA A 232 24.78 4.53 -9.28
C ALA A 232 23.75 5.69 -9.29
N GLU A 233 22.61 5.49 -9.96
CA GLU A 233 21.48 6.44 -10.01
C GLU A 233 20.81 6.68 -8.65
N ASP A 234 20.85 5.70 -7.75
CA ASP A 234 20.19 5.78 -6.44
C ASP A 234 21.06 6.44 -5.36
N LYS A 235 22.36 6.63 -5.64
CA LYS A 235 23.33 7.13 -4.66
C LYS A 235 22.97 8.53 -4.16
N SER A 236 22.55 9.42 -5.06
CA SER A 236 22.16 10.78 -4.71
C SER A 236 20.94 10.82 -3.78
N LEU A 237 19.95 9.96 -4.01
CA LEU A 237 18.78 9.83 -3.15
C LEU A 237 19.15 9.27 -1.77
N MET A 238 20.06 8.30 -1.72
CA MET A 238 20.59 7.79 -0.47
C MET A 238 21.33 8.85 0.33
N ASP A 239 22.14 9.69 -0.32
CA ASP A 239 22.83 10.81 0.34
C ASP A 239 21.81 11.77 0.97
N VAL A 240 20.70 12.06 0.28
CA VAL A 240 19.59 12.87 0.84
C VAL A 240 18.96 12.20 2.07
N ILE A 241 18.75 10.88 2.05
CA ILE A 241 18.22 10.14 3.20
C ILE A 241 19.19 10.19 4.38
N TYR A 242 20.49 10.04 4.16
CA TYR A 242 21.48 10.18 5.23
C TYR A 242 21.52 11.60 5.80
N LEU A 243 21.42 12.63 4.96
CA LEU A 243 21.32 14.02 5.40
C LEU A 243 20.06 14.24 6.26
N LEU A 244 18.93 13.63 5.92
CA LEU A 244 17.71 13.68 6.72
C LEU A 244 17.91 13.07 8.12
N LEU A 245 18.61 11.92 8.20
CA LEU A 245 18.94 11.29 9.48
C LEU A 245 19.86 12.17 10.34
N ASP A 246 20.87 12.79 9.73
CA ASP A 246 21.81 13.67 10.42
C ASP A 246 21.12 14.94 10.92
N TYR A 247 20.22 15.52 10.11
CA TYR A 247 19.41 16.67 10.50
C TYR A 247 18.54 16.36 11.72
N HIS A 248 17.78 15.27 11.68
CA HIS A 248 16.95 14.86 12.82
C HIS A 248 17.77 14.54 14.07
N SER A 249 18.96 13.94 13.92
CA SER A 249 19.85 13.69 15.06
C SER A 249 20.28 15.00 15.75
N LYS A 250 20.52 16.07 14.99
CA LYS A 250 20.91 17.39 15.53
C LYS A 250 19.72 18.09 16.20
N GLU A 251 18.54 18.02 15.59
CA GLU A 251 17.30 18.61 16.13
C GLU A 251 16.93 17.98 17.48
N VAL A 252 17.03 16.65 17.60
CA VAL A 252 16.78 15.94 18.86
C VAL A 252 17.81 16.34 19.93
N MET A 253 19.10 16.46 19.58
CA MET A 253 20.10 16.93 20.53
C MET A 253 19.84 18.37 20.99
N PHE A 254 19.42 19.26 20.09
CA PHE A 254 19.08 20.64 20.42
C PHE A 254 17.90 20.69 21.40
N THR A 255 16.80 20.02 21.09
CA THR A 255 15.60 19.98 21.96
C THR A 255 15.90 19.38 23.34
N MET A 256 16.69 18.29 23.41
CA MET A 256 17.13 17.71 24.68
C MET A 256 17.99 18.67 25.51
N PHE A 257 18.92 19.40 24.87
CA PHE A 257 19.80 20.34 25.56
C PHE A 257 19.01 21.51 26.17
N PHE A 258 18.05 22.06 25.43
CA PHE A 258 17.20 23.14 25.92
C PHE A 258 16.21 22.69 27.00
N SER A 259 15.62 21.49 26.86
CA SER A 259 14.73 20.94 27.89
C SER A 259 15.45 20.72 29.22
N LYS A 260 16.71 20.27 29.18
CA LYS A 260 17.53 20.06 30.38
C LYS A 260 18.09 21.36 30.97
N ALA A 261 18.35 22.36 30.14
CA ALA A 261 18.78 23.69 30.58
C ALA A 261 17.64 24.52 31.23
N MET A 262 16.38 24.16 30.97
CA MET A 262 15.19 24.83 31.52
C MET A 262 14.53 24.08 32.69
N GLU A 263 15.19 23.07 33.28
CA GLU A 263 14.70 22.46 34.52
C GLU A 263 14.70 23.51 35.66
N PRO A 264 13.55 23.75 36.33
CA PRO A 264 13.37 24.87 37.26
C PRO A 264 14.29 24.82 38.50
N GLU A 265 14.87 23.66 38.84
CA GLU A 265 15.83 23.52 39.95
C GLU A 265 17.18 24.23 39.68
N VAL A 266 17.59 24.35 38.41
CA VAL A 266 18.80 25.10 38.02
C VAL A 266 18.56 26.62 38.04
N LEU A 267 17.32 27.05 37.84
CA LEU A 267 16.94 28.47 37.91
C LEU A 267 16.70 28.95 39.34
N LEU A 268 16.16 28.10 40.22
CA LEU A 268 15.92 28.43 41.63
C LEU A 268 17.23 28.49 42.46
N SER A 269 18.21 27.65 42.16
CA SER A 269 19.53 27.70 42.82
C SER A 269 20.37 28.92 42.43
N LYS A 270 20.09 29.56 41.28
CA LYS A 270 20.69 30.85 40.89
C LYS A 270 19.96 32.07 41.44
N TYR A 271 18.68 31.95 41.79
CA TYR A 271 17.88 33.07 42.31
C TYR A 271 17.94 33.22 43.84
N GLN A 272 18.42 32.20 44.57
CA GLN A 272 18.55 32.27 46.04
C GLN A 272 19.93 32.78 46.54
N GLY A 273 20.82 33.21 45.64
CA GLY A 273 22.17 33.69 46.00
C GLY A 273 22.32 35.19 46.23
N GLU A 274 21.34 36.02 45.87
CA GLU A 274 21.47 37.48 45.92
C GLU A 274 20.19 38.11 46.49
N ASN A 275 20.01 38.07 47.82
CA ASN A 275 19.18 39.04 48.54
C ASN A 275 19.45 38.97 50.05
N HIS A 276 20.64 39.44 50.45
CA HIS A 276 20.92 39.88 51.82
C HIS A 276 21.57 41.27 51.81
N SER A 277 20.73 42.29 51.63
CA SER A 277 20.78 43.59 52.30
C SER A 277 19.47 44.30 51.91
N GLY A 278 18.50 44.49 52.78
CA GLY A 278 18.60 45.26 54.01
C GLY A 278 17.91 46.59 53.78
N ILE A 279 16.57 46.64 53.92
CA ILE A 279 15.85 47.89 54.20
C ILE A 279 14.72 47.56 55.19
N ALA A 280 14.95 47.93 56.45
CA ALA A 280 13.88 48.13 57.41
C ALA A 280 13.19 49.46 57.05
N VAL A 281 11.89 49.41 56.76
CA VAL A 281 11.03 50.59 56.82
C VAL A 281 9.95 50.29 57.84
N GLY A 282 10.05 50.93 59.00
CA GLY A 282 8.96 50.99 59.95
C GLY A 282 7.90 51.96 59.44
N PHE A 283 6.64 51.62 59.65
CA PHE A 283 5.57 52.59 59.79
C PHE A 283 4.58 52.08 60.83
N CYS A 284 4.12 53.04 61.64
CA CYS A 284 3.13 52.94 62.70
C CYS A 284 1.80 52.34 62.26
#